data_AF-A0A3N1D903-F1
#
_entry.id   AF-A0A3N1D903-F1
#
_cell.length_a   1.000
_cell.length_b   1.000
_cell.length_c   1.000
_cell.angle_alpha   90.00
_cell.angle_beta   90.00
_cell.angle_gamma   90.00
#
_symmetry.space_group_name_H-M   'P 1'
#
loop_
_entity.id
_entity.type
_entity.pdbx_description
1 polymer ?
#
loop_
_entity_poly.entity_id
_entity_poly.type
_entity_poly.pdbx_seq_one_letter_code
_entity_poly.pdbx_strand_id
1 'polypeptide(L)'
;MSRARKRTSPLSGALGRFKPAARDAGAAESPWASPAVEAQPGPGAEAEAEGGRDGSDPSAQVPEPRAERTSRRRLRPGTPARGLPRRRRPGSGAQRTGASGAGALTQGALGKVVDVATVVAGNRYGVAALILVAVSALYGAAALTRPGEPSELRGASVPVEAALVACPAAEQAARLSLVSGGEGEGTASVTALDGKAVAEVPAASALFTGEVKRGTALAVRADGGVAAGLEAAQTVVGKRGISSVPCTAPATEHWFVTPGPGAGGLELHVTNVDDVPATIDLDAVSDDGSLDTTDGKALDVPAHGTRVIKIGETLDGLGMIASDVRVLTLRVTATSGRVAAAVRADAGSKGADWATATAEPATRVIVPGVPGGGGRRTLYVGVPGGQDAQVKIRALTADGAFAPEGQDVLDVPARTVIPLDLEAALGGRPAAIELTSTRRIVAGFAAIGADLALGGAGTPLDGGTSALGAAPAPARGTGAQKAREAASLVLTAPGKAATVRVVPLTDSGAGTATEVEIPAGRTVEIPLDAPAVRVIPLPGSGPVYGTRIITTRTGQREQVATIRTLAAAPLTVTLPPVSDSLTSVVP
;
A
#
# COMPACT_ATOMS: atom_id res chain seq x y z
N MET A 1 -37.62 -56.86 -8.94
CA MET A 1 -38.81 -57.64 -8.56
C MET A 1 -39.80 -56.71 -7.86
N SER A 2 -41.03 -56.60 -8.40
CA SER A 2 -42.33 -56.18 -7.78
C SER A 2 -42.34 -54.99 -6.79
N ARG A 3 -43.12 -53.91 -6.92
CA ARG A 3 -44.50 -53.60 -7.35
C ARG A 3 -44.59 -52.06 -7.45
N ALA A 4 -45.59 -51.34 -7.99
CA ALA A 4 -46.67 -51.52 -8.96
C ALA A 4 -47.22 -50.09 -9.22
N ARG A 5 -47.86 -49.92 -10.39
CA ARG A 5 -48.39 -48.67 -10.99
C ARG A 5 -49.67 -48.13 -10.33
N LYS A 6 -49.94 -46.83 -10.51
CA LYS A 6 -51.11 -46.18 -11.23
C LYS A 6 -51.02 -44.64 -11.06
N ARG A 7 -50.90 -43.81 -12.12
CA ARG A 7 -51.96 -43.18 -12.98
C ARG A 7 -52.97 -42.38 -12.12
N THR A 8 -53.31 -41.09 -12.32
CA THR A 8 -53.59 -40.28 -13.54
C THR A 8 -53.80 -38.78 -13.17
N SER A 9 -53.50 -37.85 -14.08
CA SER A 9 -53.78 -36.38 -14.12
C SER A 9 -55.27 -36.06 -14.38
N PRO A 10 -55.73 -34.81 -14.78
CA PRO A 10 -55.27 -33.41 -14.65
C PRO A 10 -56.42 -32.40 -14.27
N LEU A 11 -56.17 -31.07 -14.39
CA LEU A 11 -57.08 -29.95 -14.82
C LEU A 11 -57.35 -28.75 -13.87
N SER A 12 -56.84 -27.59 -14.31
CA SER A 12 -57.56 -26.35 -14.73
C SER A 12 -58.01 -25.25 -13.74
N GLY A 13 -57.71 -24.00 -14.16
CA GLY A 13 -58.45 -22.74 -13.90
C GLY A 13 -58.03 -21.95 -12.64
N ALA A 14 -57.95 -20.61 -12.59
CA ALA A 14 -58.27 -19.56 -13.55
C ALA A 14 -57.74 -18.19 -13.04
N LEU A 15 -57.39 -17.31 -13.99
CA LEU A 15 -57.67 -15.86 -14.11
C LEU A 15 -57.48 -14.90 -12.91
N GLY A 16 -56.70 -13.83 -13.17
CA GLY A 16 -56.74 -12.57 -12.42
C GLY A 16 -55.83 -11.50 -13.01
N ARG A 17 -56.24 -10.87 -14.13
CA ARG A 17 -55.65 -9.63 -14.68
C ARG A 17 -56.14 -8.43 -13.86
N PHE A 18 -55.24 -7.50 -13.52
CA PHE A 18 -55.60 -6.08 -13.33
C PHE A 18 -54.54 -5.20 -14.00
N LYS A 19 -54.99 -4.38 -14.95
CA LYS A 19 -54.27 -3.24 -15.54
C LYS A 19 -54.97 -1.94 -15.05
N PRO A 20 -54.30 -0.79 -15.10
CA PRO A 20 -54.60 0.40 -14.30
C PRO A 20 -55.61 1.33 -14.99
N ALA A 21 -56.24 2.19 -14.18
CA ALA A 21 -56.98 3.36 -14.65
C ALA A 21 -56.14 4.62 -14.43
N ALA A 22 -55.98 5.39 -15.50
CA ALA A 22 -55.47 6.74 -15.54
C ALA A 22 -56.60 7.76 -15.29
N ARG A 23 -56.20 8.99 -14.89
CA ARG A 23 -56.84 10.32 -15.02
C ARG A 23 -56.37 11.17 -13.83
N ASP A 24 -56.11 12.47 -13.88
CA ASP A 24 -55.93 13.46 -14.95
C ASP A 24 -55.29 14.69 -14.26
N ALA A 25 -54.69 15.54 -15.09
CA ALA A 25 -54.18 16.90 -14.91
C ALA A 25 -54.48 17.72 -13.62
N GLY A 26 -53.48 18.53 -13.22
CA GLY A 26 -53.68 19.71 -12.37
C GLY A 26 -52.38 20.43 -12.05
N ALA A 27 -52.14 21.55 -12.73
CA ALA A 27 -51.02 22.46 -12.52
C ALA A 27 -51.17 23.30 -11.24
N ALA A 28 -50.06 23.99 -10.89
CA ALA A 28 -49.95 25.27 -10.18
C ALA A 28 -49.40 25.27 -8.73
N GLU A 29 -48.34 26.07 -8.58
CA GLU A 29 -48.05 27.00 -7.46
C GLU A 29 -47.41 26.48 -6.15
N SER A 30 -46.11 26.81 -5.99
CA SER A 30 -45.56 27.38 -4.73
C SER A 30 -46.00 28.85 -4.62
N PRO A 31 -46.01 29.58 -3.46
CA PRO A 31 -44.94 29.56 -2.43
C PRO A 31 -45.33 29.99 -0.96
N TRP A 32 -44.34 29.99 -0.04
CA TRP A 32 -44.33 30.56 1.36
C TRP A 32 -45.27 29.86 2.38
N ALA A 33 -45.03 29.77 3.70
CA ALA A 33 -44.26 30.57 4.64
C ALA A 33 -43.95 29.77 5.93
N SER A 34 -42.92 30.19 6.66
CA SER A 34 -42.64 29.82 8.07
C SER A 34 -43.78 30.23 9.03
N PRO A 35 -43.69 29.80 10.30
CA PRO A 35 -43.53 30.81 11.34
C PRO A 35 -42.45 30.46 12.40
N ALA A 36 -41.76 31.51 12.84
CA ALA A 36 -41.08 31.64 14.12
C ALA A 36 -42.07 32.19 15.18
N VAL A 37 -41.56 32.44 16.42
CA VAL A 37 -42.19 33.11 17.61
C VAL A 37 -42.62 32.08 18.68
N GLU A 38 -42.30 32.14 19.98
CA GLU A 38 -41.63 33.12 20.87
C GLU A 38 -41.11 32.36 22.11
N ALA A 39 -40.25 33.01 22.91
CA ALA A 39 -39.61 32.53 24.12
C ALA A 39 -40.32 32.90 25.44
N GLN A 40 -40.02 32.09 26.49
CA GLN A 40 -39.87 32.41 27.94
C GLN A 40 -41.11 32.84 28.77
N PRO A 41 -41.08 32.82 30.14
CA PRO A 41 -39.96 32.70 31.10
C PRO A 41 -40.15 31.72 32.30
N GLY A 42 -39.10 31.57 33.13
CA GLY A 42 -39.08 30.84 34.41
C GLY A 42 -39.75 31.58 35.60
N PRO A 43 -39.82 30.96 36.79
CA PRO A 43 -38.89 31.21 37.93
C PRO A 43 -38.57 29.90 38.71
N GLY A 44 -37.71 29.75 39.73
CA GLY A 44 -36.90 30.59 40.63
C GLY A 44 -36.83 29.91 42.03
N ALA A 45 -35.64 29.87 42.66
CA ALA A 45 -35.37 29.73 44.13
C ALA A 45 -35.82 28.43 44.87
N GLU A 46 -35.25 27.90 45.97
CA GLU A 46 -34.16 28.22 46.93
C GLU A 46 -34.00 27.02 47.93
N ALA A 47 -32.96 27.11 48.79
CA ALA A 47 -32.69 26.43 50.08
C ALA A 47 -32.11 24.99 50.03
N GLU A 48 -31.09 24.52 50.79
CA GLU A 48 -30.22 24.88 51.94
C GLU A 48 -30.23 23.72 52.97
N ALA A 49 -29.06 23.53 53.63
CA ALA A 49 -28.80 22.80 54.89
C ALA A 49 -28.78 21.25 54.87
N GLU A 50 -28.00 20.50 55.66
CA GLU A 50 -26.82 20.66 56.54
C GLU A 50 -26.40 19.25 57.03
N GLY A 51 -25.12 19.09 57.44
CA GLY A 51 -24.66 18.07 58.41
C GLY A 51 -24.29 16.69 57.85
N GLY A 52 -23.21 15.99 58.25
CA GLY A 52 -22.19 16.22 59.26
C GLY A 52 -21.49 14.91 59.62
N ARG A 53 -20.15 14.94 59.66
CA ARG A 53 -19.17 14.19 60.49
C ARG A 53 -18.86 12.68 60.30
N ASP A 54 -17.60 12.44 60.66
CA ASP A 54 -16.83 11.21 60.95
C ASP A 54 -16.37 10.38 59.73
N GLY A 55 -15.08 10.11 59.49
CA GLY A 55 -13.88 10.21 60.31
C GLY A 55 -13.13 8.88 60.21
N SER A 56 -11.99 8.82 59.50
CA SER A 56 -10.84 7.92 59.75
C SER A 56 -9.79 8.00 58.64
N ASP A 57 -8.60 8.44 59.05
CA ASP A 57 -7.30 8.28 58.38
C ASP A 57 -6.88 6.79 58.43
N PRO A 58 -6.12 6.26 57.44
CA PRO A 58 -4.68 6.16 57.71
C PRO A 58 -3.77 6.39 56.48
N SER A 59 -2.83 7.32 56.63
CA SER A 59 -1.37 7.11 56.52
C SER A 59 -0.85 6.10 55.47
N ALA A 60 -0.29 6.61 54.37
CA ALA A 60 0.77 5.92 53.60
C ALA A 60 1.66 6.90 52.81
N GLN A 61 2.74 7.33 53.49
CA GLN A 61 4.12 7.45 52.99
C GLN A 61 4.37 7.89 51.54
N VAL A 62 4.80 9.15 51.43
CA VAL A 62 5.57 9.72 50.31
C VAL A 62 7.02 9.22 50.40
N PRO A 63 7.63 8.69 49.32
CA PRO A 63 9.09 8.52 49.26
C PRO A 63 9.76 9.71 48.57
N GLU A 64 10.68 10.37 49.29
CA GLU A 64 11.67 11.29 48.74
C GLU A 64 12.63 10.59 47.75
N PRO A 65 13.09 11.26 46.68
CA PRO A 65 14.18 10.76 45.87
C PRO A 65 15.53 11.02 46.55
N ARG A 66 16.18 9.92 46.92
CA ARG A 66 17.53 9.87 47.50
C ARG A 66 18.57 10.23 46.44
N ALA A 67 19.39 11.23 46.73
CA ALA A 67 20.56 11.62 45.95
C ALA A 67 21.58 10.47 45.86
N GLU A 68 21.86 9.98 44.65
CA GLU A 68 22.94 9.02 44.43
C GLU A 68 24.26 9.72 44.10
N ARG A 69 25.22 9.39 44.96
CA ARG A 69 26.62 9.82 44.91
C ARG A 69 27.30 9.33 43.63
N THR A 70 27.93 10.29 42.97
CA THR A 70 29.10 10.14 42.11
C THR A 70 30.11 9.11 42.65
N SER A 71 30.32 8.01 41.91
CA SER A 71 31.51 7.18 42.06
C SER A 71 32.47 7.44 40.89
N ARG A 72 33.53 8.22 41.19
CA ARG A 72 34.67 8.42 40.30
C ARG A 72 35.46 7.11 40.22
N ARG A 73 35.32 6.36 39.11
CA ARG A 73 36.25 5.27 38.80
C ARG A 73 37.42 5.81 37.99
N ARG A 74 38.60 5.81 38.62
CA ARG A 74 39.90 6.13 37.99
C ARG A 74 40.18 5.11 36.88
N LEU A 75 40.35 5.56 35.64
CA LEU A 75 41.00 4.80 34.58
C LEU A 75 42.49 5.15 34.59
N ARG A 76 43.33 4.13 34.83
CA ARG A 76 44.77 4.18 34.57
C ARG A 76 45.04 4.00 33.06
N PRO A 77 46.07 4.65 32.50
CA PRO A 77 46.38 4.58 31.08
C PRO A 77 47.12 3.28 30.73
N GLY A 78 46.67 2.60 29.67
CA GLY A 78 47.32 1.46 29.04
C GLY A 78 47.63 1.76 27.58
N THR A 79 48.84 1.39 27.17
CA THR A 79 49.65 1.80 26.02
C THR A 79 49.29 1.09 24.69
N PRO A 80 50.02 1.28 23.56
CA PRO A 80 49.57 1.94 22.33
C PRO A 80 49.17 1.01 21.18
N ALA A 81 48.59 1.63 20.15
CA ALA A 81 48.14 1.05 18.89
C ALA A 81 49.20 0.21 18.14
N ARG A 82 48.79 -0.97 17.65
CA ARG A 82 49.52 -1.78 16.66
C ARG A 82 49.06 -1.42 15.25
N GLY A 83 50.05 -1.25 14.37
CA GLY A 83 49.92 -0.67 13.04
C GLY A 83 49.24 -1.55 11.98
N LEU A 84 48.69 -0.84 10.99
CA LEU A 84 48.21 -1.38 9.73
C LEU A 84 49.39 -1.65 8.78
N PRO A 85 49.40 -2.78 8.03
CA PRO A 85 50.44 -3.07 7.06
C PRO A 85 50.23 -2.31 5.74
N ARG A 86 51.22 -1.51 5.36
CA ARG A 86 51.41 -1.02 3.98
C ARG A 86 51.66 -2.22 3.05
N ARG A 87 50.74 -2.48 2.10
CA ARG A 87 50.99 -3.39 0.99
C ARG A 87 51.32 -2.64 -0.31
N ARG A 88 52.32 -3.20 -0.97
CA ARG A 88 53.09 -2.70 -2.10
C ARG A 88 52.26 -2.61 -3.38
N ARG A 89 52.48 -1.54 -4.15
CA ARG A 89 52.11 -1.44 -5.57
C ARG A 89 52.90 -2.47 -6.40
N PRO A 90 52.28 -3.22 -7.32
CA PRO A 90 52.99 -3.87 -8.40
C PRO A 90 53.25 -2.86 -9.53
N GLY A 91 54.52 -2.75 -9.91
CA GLY A 91 54.90 -2.14 -11.18
C GLY A 91 54.89 -3.22 -12.27
N SER A 92 54.27 -2.92 -13.40
CA SER A 92 54.53 -3.60 -14.67
C SER A 92 54.53 -2.53 -15.76
N GLY A 93 55.67 -2.37 -16.41
CA GLY A 93 55.92 -1.36 -17.40
C GLY A 93 55.17 -1.63 -18.71
N ALA A 94 54.79 -0.54 -19.37
CA ALA A 94 54.57 -0.51 -20.80
C ALA A 94 55.31 0.73 -21.34
N GLN A 95 56.30 0.45 -22.16
CA GLN A 95 57.07 1.42 -22.93
C GLN A 95 56.13 2.28 -23.78
N ARG A 96 56.29 3.60 -23.71
CA ARG A 96 55.94 4.48 -24.81
C ARG A 96 57.10 5.43 -25.09
N THR A 97 57.76 5.13 -26.20
CA THR A 97 58.64 5.99 -26.96
C THR A 97 57.86 7.25 -27.37
N GLY A 98 58.04 8.34 -26.66
CA GLY A 98 57.62 9.68 -27.06
C GLY A 98 58.84 10.48 -27.46
N ALA A 99 59.12 10.53 -28.76
CA ALA A 99 60.15 11.39 -29.32
C ALA A 99 59.80 12.86 -29.05
N SER A 100 60.50 13.48 -28.11
CA SER A 100 60.54 14.94 -27.93
C SER A 100 61.40 15.53 -29.06
N GLY A 101 60.83 15.60 -30.26
CA GLY A 101 61.39 16.37 -31.37
C GLY A 101 61.08 17.85 -31.20
N ALA A 102 61.78 18.52 -30.28
CA ALA A 102 61.87 19.97 -30.29
C ALA A 102 62.74 20.37 -31.49
N GLY A 103 62.12 20.43 -32.66
CA GLY A 103 62.73 20.97 -33.87
C GLY A 103 63.01 22.45 -33.65
N ALA A 104 64.26 22.77 -33.33
CA ALA A 104 64.77 24.13 -33.43
C ALA A 104 64.52 24.61 -34.86
N LEU A 105 63.53 25.49 -35.04
CA LEU A 105 63.36 26.23 -36.29
C LEU A 105 64.58 27.13 -36.41
N THR A 106 65.56 26.66 -37.19
CA THR A 106 66.71 27.44 -37.62
C THR A 106 66.21 28.74 -38.26
N GLN A 107 66.91 29.84 -38.02
CA GLN A 107 66.58 31.20 -38.49
C GLN A 107 66.34 31.33 -40.01
N GLY A 108 66.58 30.28 -40.81
CA GLY A 108 66.22 30.22 -42.23
C GLY A 108 64.73 29.96 -42.53
N ALA A 109 63.93 29.49 -41.57
CA ALA A 109 62.51 29.19 -41.81
C ALA A 109 61.59 30.42 -41.74
N LEU A 110 61.93 31.42 -40.91
CA LEU A 110 61.17 32.66 -40.78
C LEU A 110 61.28 33.56 -42.03
N GLY A 111 62.43 33.55 -42.72
CA GLY A 111 62.58 34.28 -43.99
C GLY A 111 61.62 33.77 -45.08
N LYS A 112 61.40 32.46 -45.16
CA LYS A 112 60.50 31.86 -46.15
C LYS A 112 59.02 32.10 -45.86
N VAL A 113 58.62 32.27 -44.60
CA VAL A 113 57.22 32.56 -44.23
C VAL A 113 56.84 34.01 -44.59
N VAL A 114 57.79 34.95 -44.48
CA VAL A 114 57.58 36.36 -44.86
C VAL A 114 57.55 36.54 -46.39
N ASP A 115 58.38 35.79 -47.14
CA ASP A 115 58.34 35.80 -48.61
C ASP A 115 57.05 35.16 -49.16
N VAL A 116 56.54 34.09 -48.53
CA VAL A 116 55.25 33.50 -48.92
C VAL A 116 54.08 34.44 -48.55
N ALA A 117 54.14 35.14 -47.41
CA ALA A 117 53.10 36.09 -47.02
C ALA A 117 53.00 37.30 -47.96
N THR A 118 54.13 37.80 -48.48
CA THR A 118 54.14 38.92 -49.44
C THR A 118 53.69 38.49 -50.84
N VAL A 119 54.03 37.28 -51.29
CA VAL A 119 53.56 36.72 -52.58
C VAL A 119 52.07 36.37 -52.55
N VAL A 120 51.56 35.87 -51.41
CA VAL A 120 50.13 35.54 -51.22
C VAL A 120 49.27 36.79 -51.05
N ALA A 121 49.80 37.87 -50.46
CA ALA A 121 49.10 39.15 -50.35
C ALA A 121 48.99 39.92 -51.69
N GLY A 122 49.92 39.69 -52.63
CA GLY A 122 49.89 40.31 -53.97
C GLY A 122 48.91 39.64 -54.95
N ASN A 123 48.39 38.46 -54.63
CA ASN A 123 47.42 37.74 -55.46
C ASN A 123 46.02 37.89 -54.86
N ARG A 124 45.08 38.46 -55.61
CA ARG A 124 43.67 38.67 -55.19
C ARG A 124 42.96 37.41 -54.68
N TYR A 125 43.49 36.21 -54.98
CA TYR A 125 42.97 34.92 -54.54
C TYR A 125 43.74 34.30 -53.36
N GLY A 126 44.88 34.86 -52.95
CA GLY A 126 45.71 34.32 -51.88
C GLY A 126 45.08 34.45 -50.49
N VAL A 127 44.42 35.58 -50.24
CA VAL A 127 43.64 35.80 -49.01
C VAL A 127 42.45 34.82 -48.93
N ALA A 128 41.78 34.56 -50.06
CA ALA A 128 40.66 33.61 -50.12
C ALA A 128 41.11 32.17 -49.81
N ALA A 129 42.30 31.76 -50.30
CA ALA A 129 42.86 30.45 -50.01
C ALA A 129 43.22 30.28 -48.51
N LEU A 130 43.78 31.32 -47.88
CA LEU A 130 44.08 31.31 -46.44
C LEU A 130 42.81 31.23 -45.58
N ILE A 131 41.75 31.95 -45.96
CA ILE A 131 40.45 31.87 -45.29
C ILE A 131 39.89 30.45 -45.39
N LEU A 132 39.94 29.81 -46.56
CA LEU A 132 39.48 28.44 -46.74
C LEU A 132 40.25 27.44 -45.86
N VAL A 133 41.57 27.59 -45.74
CA VAL A 133 42.39 26.75 -44.85
C VAL A 133 42.03 26.98 -43.39
N ALA A 134 41.88 28.23 -42.96
CA ALA A 134 41.50 28.56 -41.59
C ALA A 134 40.10 28.04 -41.24
N VAL A 135 39.13 28.21 -42.14
CA VAL A 135 37.77 27.68 -41.98
C VAL A 135 37.78 26.16 -41.96
N SER A 136 38.57 25.51 -42.83
CA SER A 136 38.69 24.05 -42.84
C SER A 136 39.33 23.51 -41.55
N ALA A 137 40.34 24.20 -41.02
CA ALA A 137 40.96 23.86 -39.75
C ALA A 137 39.99 24.07 -38.57
N LEU A 138 39.21 25.14 -38.58
CA LEU A 138 38.14 25.40 -37.59
C LEU A 138 37.04 24.33 -37.68
N TYR A 139 36.61 23.95 -38.88
CA TYR A 139 35.63 22.87 -39.08
C TYR A 139 36.20 21.51 -38.66
N GLY A 140 37.48 21.25 -38.92
CA GLY A 140 38.17 20.03 -38.48
C GLY A 140 38.27 19.97 -36.95
N ALA A 141 38.65 21.06 -36.30
CA ALA A 141 38.68 21.17 -34.85
C ALA A 141 37.26 21.05 -34.26
N ALA A 142 36.26 21.68 -34.86
CA ALA A 142 34.87 21.56 -34.45
C ALA A 142 34.33 20.13 -34.66
N ALA A 143 34.75 19.41 -35.70
CA ALA A 143 34.38 18.02 -35.93
C ALA A 143 35.02 17.06 -34.91
N LEU A 144 36.27 17.31 -34.53
CA LEU A 144 36.99 16.51 -33.52
C LEU A 144 36.55 16.81 -32.09
N THR A 145 36.02 18.01 -31.84
CA THR A 145 35.50 18.44 -30.53
C THR A 145 33.97 18.32 -30.42
N ARG A 146 33.29 17.72 -31.41
CA ARG A 146 31.87 17.40 -31.26
C ARG A 146 31.73 16.50 -30.02
N PRO A 147 30.90 16.87 -29.04
CA PRO A 147 30.47 15.93 -28.02
C PRO A 147 29.94 14.70 -28.73
N GLY A 148 30.41 13.50 -28.35
CA GLY A 148 29.81 12.27 -28.84
C GLY A 148 28.29 12.33 -28.68
N GLU A 149 27.55 11.74 -29.61
CA GLU A 149 26.10 11.62 -29.45
C GLU A 149 25.83 11.06 -28.05
N PRO A 150 24.92 11.67 -27.27
CA PRO A 150 24.61 11.15 -25.96
C PRO A 150 24.18 9.71 -26.15
N SER A 151 25.02 8.78 -25.70
CA SER A 151 24.67 7.36 -25.64
C SER A 151 23.33 7.30 -24.92
N GLU A 152 22.32 6.67 -25.53
CA GLU A 152 21.06 6.40 -24.86
C GLU A 152 21.37 5.57 -23.61
N LEU A 153 21.52 6.29 -22.50
CA LEU A 153 21.76 5.77 -21.20
C LEU A 153 20.47 5.05 -20.78
N ARG A 154 20.37 3.76 -21.12
CA ARG A 154 19.24 2.91 -20.76
C ARG A 154 19.41 2.49 -19.30
N GLY A 155 18.40 2.78 -18.49
CA GLY A 155 18.31 2.21 -17.15
C GLY A 155 18.32 0.68 -17.23
N ALA A 156 18.91 0.02 -16.22
CA ALA A 156 18.91 -1.42 -16.12
C ALA A 156 17.76 -1.87 -15.22
N SER A 157 16.99 -2.87 -15.65
CA SER A 157 16.08 -3.59 -14.77
C SER A 157 16.85 -4.70 -14.09
N VAL A 158 16.98 -4.63 -12.77
CA VAL A 158 17.71 -5.63 -11.96
C VAL A 158 16.74 -6.33 -11.02
N PRO A 159 16.95 -7.62 -10.69
CA PRO A 159 16.12 -8.31 -9.71
C PRO A 159 16.21 -7.65 -8.33
N VAL A 160 15.14 -7.76 -7.55
CA VAL A 160 15.14 -7.38 -6.14
C VAL A 160 15.93 -8.42 -5.35
N GLU A 161 17.05 -8.01 -4.77
CA GLU A 161 17.95 -8.87 -3.99
C GLU A 161 17.80 -8.69 -2.48
N ALA A 162 17.05 -7.69 -2.02
CA ALA A 162 16.77 -7.46 -0.61
C ALA A 162 15.36 -6.89 -0.42
N ALA A 163 14.60 -7.46 0.52
CA ALA A 163 13.26 -7.02 0.87
C ALA A 163 13.06 -7.07 2.39
N LEU A 164 12.31 -6.09 2.90
CA LEU A 164 12.00 -5.97 4.32
C LEU A 164 10.55 -5.54 4.46
N VAL A 165 9.76 -6.31 5.21
CA VAL A 165 8.40 -5.98 5.58
C VAL A 165 8.21 -6.13 7.08
N ALA A 166 7.31 -5.34 7.67
CA ALA A 166 6.99 -5.40 9.09
C ALA A 166 5.52 -5.78 9.30
N CYS A 167 5.27 -6.65 10.27
CA CYS A 167 3.93 -7.04 10.68
C CYS A 167 3.61 -6.41 12.04
N PRO A 168 2.42 -5.82 12.24
CA PRO A 168 2.03 -5.28 13.54
C PRO A 168 1.94 -6.39 14.60
N ALA A 169 1.91 -6.02 15.87
CA ALA A 169 1.73 -7.00 16.94
C ALA A 169 0.32 -7.61 16.89
N ALA A 170 0.23 -8.94 16.80
CA ALA A 170 -1.06 -9.61 16.85
C ALA A 170 -1.63 -9.63 18.27
N GLU A 171 -2.93 -9.34 18.44
CA GLU A 171 -3.59 -9.39 19.75
C GLU A 171 -3.71 -10.80 20.34
N GLN A 172 -3.54 -11.83 19.51
CA GLN A 172 -3.70 -13.24 19.85
C GLN A 172 -2.61 -14.02 19.11
N ALA A 173 -2.54 -15.34 19.33
CA ALA A 173 -1.71 -16.18 18.48
C ALA A 173 -2.15 -16.03 17.02
N ALA A 174 -1.20 -15.70 16.14
CA ALA A 174 -1.44 -15.47 14.73
C ALA A 174 -0.71 -16.51 13.90
N ARG A 175 -1.28 -16.87 12.76
CA ARG A 175 -0.56 -17.59 11.72
C ARG A 175 0.14 -16.58 10.83
N LEU A 176 1.46 -16.68 10.71
CA LEU A 176 2.23 -15.98 9.70
C LEU A 176 2.24 -16.83 8.43
N SER A 177 1.99 -16.19 7.29
CA SER A 177 2.23 -16.76 5.97
C SER A 177 3.19 -15.86 5.24
N LEU A 178 4.24 -16.46 4.67
CA LEU A 178 5.27 -15.81 3.89
C LEU A 178 5.32 -16.46 2.52
N VAL A 179 5.37 -15.64 1.49
CA VAL A 179 5.45 -16.09 0.10
C VAL A 179 6.58 -15.32 -0.57
N SER A 180 7.31 -16.01 -1.45
CA SER A 180 8.32 -15.41 -2.30
C SER A 180 8.01 -15.68 -3.78
N GLY A 181 8.22 -14.66 -4.60
CA GLY A 181 8.01 -14.72 -6.05
C GLY A 181 9.27 -15.07 -6.83
N GLY A 182 10.45 -14.83 -6.26
CA GLY A 182 11.71 -14.99 -6.94
C GLY A 182 12.23 -16.43 -7.01
N GLU A 183 13.11 -16.65 -7.99
CA GLU A 183 13.83 -17.91 -8.20
C GLU A 183 15.32 -17.68 -7.85
N GLY A 184 15.99 -18.72 -7.37
CA GLY A 184 17.41 -18.68 -7.02
C GLY A 184 17.69 -18.82 -5.53
N GLU A 185 18.98 -18.82 -5.17
CA GLU A 185 19.42 -18.93 -3.78
C GLU A 185 19.13 -17.65 -3.01
N GLY A 186 18.74 -17.79 -1.74
CA GLY A 186 18.51 -16.68 -0.85
C GLY A 186 18.08 -17.15 0.54
N THR A 187 17.94 -16.21 1.47
CA THR A 187 17.53 -16.50 2.84
C THR A 187 16.41 -15.56 3.25
N ALA A 188 15.40 -16.08 3.94
CA ALA A 188 14.41 -15.26 4.61
C ALA A 188 14.41 -15.56 6.11
N SER A 189 14.22 -14.53 6.92
CA SER A 189 14.21 -14.61 8.37
C SER A 189 13.03 -13.85 8.94
N VAL A 190 12.45 -14.39 10.01
CA VAL A 190 11.38 -13.76 10.77
C VAL A 190 11.91 -13.49 12.17
N THR A 191 11.98 -12.22 12.53
CA THR A 191 12.49 -11.75 13.82
C THR A 191 11.44 -10.91 14.53
N ALA A 192 11.47 -10.93 15.86
CA ALA A 192 10.86 -9.87 16.64
C ALA A 192 11.68 -8.59 16.47
N LEU A 193 11.09 -7.43 16.77
CA LEU A 193 11.79 -6.14 16.62
C LEU A 193 13.06 -6.05 17.49
N ASP A 194 13.15 -6.78 18.60
CA ASP A 194 14.34 -6.86 19.45
C ASP A 194 15.46 -7.77 18.89
N GLY A 195 15.32 -8.24 17.63
CA GLY A 195 16.28 -9.08 16.93
C GLY A 195 16.20 -10.57 17.27
N LYS A 196 15.31 -10.99 18.17
CA LYS A 196 15.16 -12.41 18.49
C LYS A 196 14.50 -13.15 17.33
N ALA A 197 15.11 -14.27 16.93
CA ALA A 197 14.55 -15.17 15.93
C ALA A 197 13.18 -15.72 16.40
N VAL A 198 12.17 -15.58 15.55
CA VAL A 198 10.82 -16.12 15.76
C VAL A 198 10.62 -17.36 14.88
N ALA A 199 11.08 -17.32 13.63
CA ALA A 199 11.13 -18.47 12.75
C ALA A 199 12.24 -18.32 11.70
N GLU A 200 12.84 -19.43 11.31
CA GLU A 200 13.70 -19.52 10.12
C GLU A 200 12.87 -19.99 8.93
N VAL A 201 12.98 -19.28 7.82
CA VAL A 201 12.29 -19.61 6.58
C VAL A 201 13.25 -20.45 5.73
N PRO A 202 12.87 -21.67 5.32
CA PRO A 202 13.72 -22.48 4.46
C PRO A 202 14.04 -21.74 3.15
N ALA A 203 15.33 -21.67 2.80
CA ALA A 203 15.88 -20.95 1.64
C ALA A 203 15.23 -21.30 0.29
N ALA A 204 14.61 -22.48 0.16
CA ALA A 204 14.00 -22.97 -1.07
C ALA A 204 12.45 -23.01 -1.06
N SER A 205 11.81 -22.47 -0.01
CA SER A 205 10.34 -22.56 0.11
C SER A 205 9.63 -21.39 -0.58
N ALA A 206 8.77 -21.71 -1.55
CA ALA A 206 7.89 -20.72 -2.18
C ALA A 206 6.79 -20.22 -1.21
N LEU A 207 6.46 -21.03 -0.20
CA LEU A 207 5.51 -20.72 0.86
C LEU A 207 6.09 -21.20 2.20
N PHE A 208 6.05 -20.32 3.20
CA PHE A 208 6.27 -20.67 4.59
C PHE A 208 5.04 -20.30 5.41
N THR A 209 4.67 -21.18 6.34
CA THR A 209 3.62 -20.91 7.34
C THR A 209 4.14 -21.23 8.73
N GLY A 210 3.94 -20.30 9.67
CA GLY A 210 4.36 -20.47 11.06
C GLY A 210 3.36 -19.88 12.03
N GLU A 211 3.49 -20.22 13.30
CA GLU A 211 2.72 -19.62 14.39
C GLU A 211 3.54 -18.53 15.07
N VAL A 212 2.88 -17.42 15.38
CA VAL A 212 3.47 -16.25 16.04
C VAL A 212 2.71 -16.02 17.34
N LYS A 213 3.48 -15.75 18.41
CA LYS A 213 2.92 -15.46 19.72
C LYS A 213 2.20 -14.11 19.73
N ARG A 214 1.18 -14.01 20.58
CA ARG A 214 0.50 -12.75 20.90
C ARG A 214 1.51 -11.67 21.31
N GLY A 215 1.28 -10.44 20.86
CA GLY A 215 1.98 -9.24 21.30
C GLY A 215 3.34 -9.02 20.65
N THR A 216 3.70 -9.83 19.65
CA THR A 216 4.99 -9.72 18.96
C THR A 216 4.79 -9.06 17.59
N ALA A 217 5.30 -7.84 17.43
CA ALA A 217 5.51 -7.24 16.12
C ALA A 217 6.74 -7.88 15.46
N LEU A 218 6.72 -8.02 14.15
CA LEU A 218 7.71 -8.79 13.40
C LEU A 218 8.40 -7.94 12.34
N ALA A 219 9.68 -8.23 12.11
CA ALA A 219 10.40 -7.87 10.91
C ALA A 219 10.68 -9.14 10.11
N VAL A 220 10.26 -9.14 8.85
CA VAL A 220 10.55 -10.21 7.89
C VAL A 220 11.54 -9.68 6.87
N ARG A 221 12.72 -10.27 6.84
CA ARG A 221 13.82 -9.86 5.96
C ARG A 221 14.13 -10.99 5.00
N ALA A 222 14.30 -10.66 3.73
CA ALA A 222 14.71 -11.60 2.70
C ALA A 222 15.87 -11.02 1.90
N ASP A 223 16.86 -11.86 1.61
CA ASP A 223 18.08 -11.53 0.88
C ASP A 223 18.32 -12.58 -0.22
N GLY A 224 18.88 -12.16 -1.36
CA GLY A 224 19.07 -13.00 -2.54
C GLY A 224 17.78 -13.17 -3.37
N GLY A 225 17.70 -14.26 -4.13
CA GLY A 225 16.58 -14.53 -5.05
C GLY A 225 15.21 -14.58 -4.38
N VAL A 226 15.14 -14.96 -3.10
CA VAL A 226 13.87 -15.04 -2.35
C VAL A 226 13.32 -13.67 -1.90
N ALA A 227 14.09 -12.58 -2.08
CA ALA A 227 13.63 -11.23 -1.78
C ALA A 227 12.63 -10.70 -2.82
N ALA A 228 12.78 -11.13 -4.07
CA ALA A 228 11.89 -10.72 -5.15
C ALA A 228 10.47 -11.24 -4.90
N GLY A 229 9.49 -10.33 -4.94
CA GLY A 229 8.09 -10.68 -4.69
C GLY A 229 7.79 -11.13 -3.26
N LEU A 230 8.60 -10.73 -2.28
CA LEU A 230 8.36 -11.05 -0.87
C LEU A 230 7.02 -10.47 -0.40
N GLU A 231 6.14 -11.34 0.07
CA GLU A 231 4.89 -10.96 0.72
C GLU A 231 4.70 -11.73 2.01
N ALA A 232 4.32 -11.05 3.08
CA ALA A 232 3.95 -11.67 4.34
C ALA A 232 2.59 -11.17 4.82
N ALA A 233 1.87 -12.01 5.55
CA ALA A 233 0.63 -11.63 6.22
C ALA A 233 0.45 -12.41 7.51
N GLN A 234 -0.15 -11.76 8.51
CA GLN A 234 -0.63 -12.42 9.72
C GLN A 234 -2.13 -12.64 9.63
N THR A 235 -2.58 -13.81 10.08
CA THR A 235 -4.00 -14.15 10.19
C THR A 235 -4.29 -14.58 11.62
N VAL A 236 -5.25 -13.91 12.26
CA VAL A 236 -5.74 -14.24 13.60
C VAL A 236 -7.10 -14.88 13.46
N VAL A 237 -7.26 -16.07 14.05
CA VAL A 237 -8.53 -16.78 14.12
C VAL A 237 -9.01 -16.70 15.58
N GLY A 238 -9.85 -15.72 15.87
CA GLY A 238 -10.32 -15.39 17.22
C GLY A 238 -11.79 -15.75 17.47
N LYS A 239 -12.26 -15.57 18.71
CA LYS A 239 -13.69 -15.79 19.04
C LYS A 239 -14.63 -14.82 18.29
N ARG A 240 -14.10 -13.68 17.85
CA ARG A 240 -14.81 -12.58 17.17
C ARG A 240 -14.56 -12.55 15.66
N GLY A 241 -14.37 -13.72 15.04
CA GLY A 241 -14.12 -13.84 13.59
C GLY A 241 -12.64 -14.06 13.23
N ILE A 242 -12.34 -13.88 11.94
CA ILE A 242 -11.00 -13.97 11.35
C ILE A 242 -10.58 -12.58 10.92
N SER A 243 -9.36 -12.17 11.26
CA SER A 243 -8.78 -10.91 10.77
C SER A 243 -7.44 -11.20 10.10
N SER A 244 -7.13 -10.51 9.01
CA SER A 244 -5.84 -10.66 8.32
C SER A 244 -5.20 -9.31 8.07
N VAL A 245 -3.89 -9.23 8.30
CA VAL A 245 -3.11 -8.00 8.05
C VAL A 245 -1.92 -8.32 7.14
N PRO A 246 -1.76 -7.62 6.01
CA PRO A 246 -0.52 -7.68 5.26
C PRO A 246 0.62 -7.05 6.07
N CYS A 247 1.78 -7.68 6.06
CA CYS A 247 2.99 -7.03 6.52
C CYS A 247 3.44 -6.05 5.44
N THR A 248 3.75 -4.82 5.81
CA THR A 248 4.01 -3.74 4.88
C THR A 248 5.48 -3.35 4.88
N ALA A 249 6.00 -2.97 3.71
CA ALA A 249 7.34 -2.41 3.62
C ALA A 249 7.36 -1.03 4.29
N PRO A 250 8.42 -0.69 5.07
CA PRO A 250 8.57 0.65 5.61
C PRO A 250 8.65 1.70 4.50
N ALA A 251 7.82 2.73 4.60
CA ALA A 251 7.73 3.83 3.65
C ALA A 251 7.63 5.18 4.39
N THR A 252 7.74 6.27 3.63
CA THR A 252 7.59 7.63 4.15
C THR A 252 6.14 8.09 4.17
N GLU A 253 5.22 7.40 3.49
CA GLU A 253 3.82 7.76 3.42
C GLU A 253 2.94 6.51 3.36
N HIS A 254 1.83 6.52 4.09
CA HIS A 254 0.79 5.49 4.03
C HIS A 254 -0.59 6.14 4.06
N TRP A 255 -1.51 5.61 3.25
CA TRP A 255 -2.89 6.07 3.20
C TRP A 255 -3.85 4.96 3.62
N PHE A 256 -4.85 5.31 4.40
CA PHE A 256 -5.93 4.41 4.81
C PHE A 256 -7.28 5.09 4.65
N VAL A 257 -8.29 4.31 4.25
CA VAL A 257 -9.70 4.75 4.25
C VAL A 257 -10.50 3.68 4.98
N THR A 258 -11.16 4.07 6.07
CA THR A 258 -11.72 3.14 7.07
C THR A 258 -12.95 3.75 7.74
N PRO A 259 -13.85 2.94 8.34
CA PRO A 259 -14.73 3.43 9.39
C PRO A 259 -13.93 4.17 10.47
N GLY A 260 -14.49 5.27 10.97
CA GLY A 260 -13.90 6.07 12.04
C GLY A 260 -14.23 5.51 13.43
N PRO A 261 -13.66 6.09 14.50
CA PRO A 261 -13.83 5.60 15.86
C PRO A 261 -15.25 5.76 16.42
N GLY A 262 -16.10 6.60 15.80
CA GLY A 262 -17.53 6.64 16.12
C GLY A 262 -18.29 5.36 15.75
N ALA A 263 -17.69 4.47 14.94
CA ALA A 263 -18.24 3.17 14.56
C ALA A 263 -17.67 1.99 15.39
N GLY A 264 -16.73 2.26 16.31
CA GLY A 264 -16.02 1.23 17.07
C GLY A 264 -14.56 1.61 17.38
N GLY A 265 -13.77 0.70 17.93
CA GLY A 265 -12.36 1.00 18.22
C GLY A 265 -11.53 1.17 16.95
N LEU A 266 -10.62 2.15 16.91
CA LEU A 266 -9.72 2.38 15.78
C LEU A 266 -8.27 2.56 16.27
N GLU A 267 -7.39 1.67 15.84
CA GLU A 267 -5.99 1.65 16.27
C GLU A 267 -5.05 1.78 15.07
N LEU A 268 -4.15 2.76 15.11
CA LEU A 268 -3.01 2.86 14.20
C LEU A 268 -1.78 2.24 14.86
N HIS A 269 -1.23 1.21 14.24
CA HIS A 269 0.01 0.56 14.62
C HIS A 269 1.12 1.07 13.71
N VAL A 270 2.12 1.74 14.28
CA VAL A 270 3.27 2.27 13.54
C VAL A 270 4.54 1.59 14.02
N THR A 271 5.17 0.83 13.14
CA THR A 271 6.35 0.02 13.44
C THR A 271 7.58 0.60 12.75
N ASN A 272 8.64 0.80 13.54
CA ASN A 272 9.96 1.17 13.06
C ASN A 272 10.92 -0.01 13.24
N VAL A 273 11.46 -0.50 12.13
CA VAL A 273 12.42 -1.63 12.06
C VAL A 273 13.87 -1.16 11.91
N ASP A 274 14.08 0.15 11.85
CA ASP A 274 15.39 0.75 11.67
C ASP A 274 16.06 1.04 13.04
N ASP A 275 17.38 1.17 13.03
CA ASP A 275 18.21 1.41 14.22
C ASP A 275 18.09 2.82 14.82
N VAL A 276 17.41 3.73 14.11
CA VAL A 276 17.24 5.13 14.48
C VAL A 276 15.75 5.42 14.68
N PRO A 277 15.36 6.19 15.72
CA PRO A 277 13.98 6.62 15.87
C PRO A 277 13.46 7.36 14.63
N ALA A 278 12.19 7.13 14.31
CA ALA A 278 11.47 7.84 13.26
C ALA A 278 10.52 8.85 13.88
N THR A 279 10.15 9.87 13.11
CA THR A 279 9.14 10.86 13.50
C THR A 279 8.06 10.87 12.44
N ILE A 280 6.79 10.88 12.86
CA ILE A 280 5.66 10.88 11.96
C ILE A 280 4.69 12.03 12.22
N ASP A 281 3.97 12.42 11.18
CA ASP A 281 2.80 13.28 11.22
C ASP A 281 1.57 12.50 10.75
N LEU A 282 0.43 12.79 11.37
CA LEU A 282 -0.88 12.31 10.99
C LEU A 282 -1.69 13.47 10.41
N ASP A 283 -2.32 13.23 9.26
CA ASP A 283 -3.35 14.09 8.70
C ASP A 283 -4.59 13.24 8.44
N ALA A 284 -5.76 13.76 8.76
CA ALA A 284 -6.99 13.04 8.51
C ALA A 284 -8.12 13.95 8.04
N VAL A 285 -8.99 13.37 7.22
CA VAL A 285 -10.25 13.97 6.80
C VAL A 285 -11.39 13.02 7.13
N SER A 286 -12.49 13.57 7.60
CA SER A 286 -13.73 12.86 7.95
C SER A 286 -14.87 13.23 7.00
N ASP A 287 -16.05 12.69 7.28
CA ASP A 287 -17.30 13.13 6.66
C ASP A 287 -17.68 14.59 6.99
N ASP A 288 -17.16 15.14 8.08
CA ASP A 288 -17.44 16.52 8.52
C ASP A 288 -16.35 17.53 8.10
N GLY A 289 -15.25 17.05 7.49
CA GLY A 289 -14.16 17.91 7.01
C GLY A 289 -12.77 17.49 7.50
N SER A 290 -11.84 18.45 7.48
CA SER A 290 -10.46 18.24 7.94
C SER A 290 -10.42 18.08 9.46
N LEU A 291 -9.67 17.10 9.95
CA LEU A 291 -9.38 16.94 11.37
C LEU A 291 -8.08 17.67 11.71
N ASP A 292 -8.18 19.00 11.81
CA ASP A 292 -7.02 19.87 12.02
C ASP A 292 -6.64 19.90 13.52
N THR A 293 -5.55 19.21 13.87
CA THR A 293 -5.01 19.15 15.23
C THR A 293 -3.48 19.16 15.23
N THR A 294 -2.89 19.70 16.30
CA THR A 294 -1.44 19.61 16.57
C THR A 294 -1.05 18.30 17.24
N ASP A 295 -2.00 17.57 17.84
CA ASP A 295 -1.74 16.32 18.56
C ASP A 295 -1.12 15.26 17.64
N GLY A 296 -1.41 15.34 16.34
CA GLY A 296 -0.95 14.39 15.33
C GLY A 296 0.41 14.70 14.75
N LYS A 297 1.13 15.71 15.26
CA LYS A 297 2.38 16.19 14.67
C LYS A 297 3.59 15.77 15.49
N ALA A 298 4.68 15.48 14.78
CA ALA A 298 5.98 15.12 15.35
C ALA A 298 5.92 13.98 16.37
N LEU A 299 5.14 12.93 16.08
CA LEU A 299 5.02 11.77 16.95
C LEU A 299 6.26 10.87 16.82
N ASP A 300 6.93 10.62 17.93
CA ASP A 300 8.11 9.75 17.97
C ASP A 300 7.74 8.27 17.90
N VAL A 301 8.45 7.55 17.02
CA VAL A 301 8.40 6.09 16.88
C VAL A 301 9.79 5.53 17.22
N PRO A 302 9.94 4.81 18.34
CA PRO A 302 11.24 4.33 18.80
C PRO A 302 11.87 3.38 17.78
N ALA A 303 13.21 3.40 17.68
CA ALA A 303 13.97 2.38 16.94
C ALA A 303 13.57 0.98 17.43
N HIS A 304 13.44 0.02 16.51
CA HIS A 304 13.06 -1.36 16.83
C HIS A 304 11.80 -1.47 17.69
N GLY A 305 10.81 -0.60 17.46
CA GLY A 305 9.62 -0.50 18.29
C GLY A 305 8.35 -0.18 17.52
N THR A 306 7.22 -0.36 18.22
CA THR A 306 5.89 -0.06 17.69
C THR A 306 5.20 0.95 18.60
N ARG A 307 4.68 2.02 18.01
CA ARG A 307 3.73 2.94 18.65
C ARG A 307 2.31 2.54 18.26
N VAL A 308 1.44 2.32 19.25
CA VAL A 308 0.02 2.03 19.02
C VAL A 308 -0.79 3.24 19.44
N ILE A 309 -1.46 3.86 18.47
CA ILE A 309 -2.26 5.08 18.64
C ILE A 309 -3.73 4.70 18.56
N LYS A 310 -4.48 4.96 19.63
CA LYS A 310 -5.93 4.72 19.68
C LYS A 310 -6.67 5.99 19.25
N ILE A 311 -7.01 6.05 17.96
CA ILE A 311 -7.57 7.24 17.34
C ILE A 311 -8.93 7.55 17.97
N GLY A 312 -9.10 8.75 18.51
CA GLY A 312 -10.36 9.18 19.13
C GLY A 312 -10.64 8.61 20.52
N GLU A 313 -9.75 7.79 21.10
CA GLU A 313 -9.90 7.30 22.50
C GLU A 313 -8.97 8.03 23.48
N THR A 314 -7.88 8.62 22.97
CA THR A 314 -6.85 9.28 23.78
C THR A 314 -6.41 10.58 23.13
N LEU A 315 -5.62 11.38 23.87
CA LEU A 315 -4.97 12.56 23.31
C LEU A 315 -3.83 12.23 22.33
N ASP A 316 -3.38 10.96 22.28
CA ASP A 316 -2.33 10.55 21.36
C ASP A 316 -2.85 10.42 19.92
N GLY A 317 -2.07 10.89 18.94
CA GLY A 317 -2.46 10.86 17.54
C GLY A 317 -3.38 12.00 17.16
N LEU A 318 -4.66 11.74 16.87
CA LEU A 318 -5.57 12.79 16.42
C LEU A 318 -6.30 13.51 17.57
N GLY A 319 -6.02 13.17 18.82
CA GLY A 319 -6.74 13.71 19.96
C GLY A 319 -8.23 13.34 19.98
N MET A 320 -9.01 14.07 20.76
CA MET A 320 -10.45 13.81 20.92
C MET A 320 -11.31 14.39 19.78
N ILE A 321 -10.74 15.16 18.84
CA ILE A 321 -11.49 15.67 17.68
C ILE A 321 -11.99 14.53 16.78
N ALA A 322 -11.31 13.37 16.82
CA ALA A 322 -11.66 12.22 16.02
C ALA A 322 -12.74 11.34 16.66
N SER A 323 -13.07 11.50 17.95
CA SER A 323 -13.83 10.50 18.73
C SER A 323 -15.17 10.05 18.14
N ASP A 324 -15.95 10.98 17.61
CA ASP A 324 -17.29 10.70 17.06
C ASP A 324 -17.29 10.57 15.52
N VAL A 325 -16.13 10.57 14.88
CA VAL A 325 -15.99 10.50 13.42
C VAL A 325 -16.49 9.16 12.90
N ARG A 326 -17.37 9.17 11.90
CA ARG A 326 -17.98 7.96 11.35
C ARG A 326 -17.14 7.29 10.28
N VAL A 327 -16.42 8.08 9.49
CA VAL A 327 -15.53 7.62 8.42
C VAL A 327 -14.25 8.46 8.42
N LEU A 328 -13.12 7.81 8.19
CA LEU A 328 -11.81 8.45 8.25
C LEU A 328 -10.99 8.08 7.02
N THR A 329 -10.44 9.10 6.37
CA THR A 329 -9.23 8.95 5.55
C THR A 329 -8.05 9.42 6.38
N LEU A 330 -7.04 8.58 6.54
CA LEU A 330 -5.85 8.85 7.33
C LEU A 330 -4.61 8.78 6.44
N ARG A 331 -3.79 9.83 6.50
CA ARG A 331 -2.42 9.83 5.99
C ARG A 331 -1.44 9.77 7.16
N VAL A 332 -0.51 8.84 7.08
CA VAL A 332 0.67 8.76 7.95
C VAL A 332 1.88 9.19 7.14
N THR A 333 2.59 10.24 7.57
CA THR A 333 3.78 10.74 6.88
C THR A 333 4.97 10.66 7.82
N ALA A 334 6.02 9.90 7.47
CA ALA A 334 7.29 9.95 8.19
C ALA A 334 8.04 11.22 7.79
N THR A 335 8.20 12.15 8.73
CA THR A 335 8.97 13.38 8.55
C THR A 335 10.47 13.13 8.76
N SER A 336 10.82 12.05 9.45
CA SER A 336 12.18 11.51 9.56
C SER A 336 12.15 9.98 9.58
N GLY A 337 13.06 9.34 8.85
CA GLY A 337 13.12 7.88 8.72
C GLY A 337 12.01 7.31 7.83
N ARG A 338 11.64 6.05 8.08
CA ARG A 338 10.53 5.35 7.42
C ARG A 338 9.83 4.47 8.44
N VAL A 339 8.54 4.20 8.22
CA VAL A 339 7.74 3.35 9.10
C VAL A 339 6.89 2.40 8.30
N ALA A 340 6.54 1.27 8.89
CA ALA A 340 5.41 0.46 8.44
C ALA A 340 4.17 0.84 9.25
N ALA A 341 3.04 1.01 8.58
CA ALA A 341 1.78 1.38 9.24
C ALA A 341 0.70 0.32 8.95
N ALA A 342 -0.16 0.08 9.95
CA ALA A 342 -1.35 -0.76 9.82
C ALA A 342 -2.48 -0.17 10.68
N VAL A 343 -3.70 -0.15 10.14
CA VAL A 343 -4.89 0.36 10.86
C VAL A 343 -5.83 -0.80 11.14
N ARG A 344 -6.24 -0.94 12.40
CA ARG A 344 -7.22 -1.94 12.84
C ARG A 344 -8.50 -1.26 13.27
N ALA A 345 -9.63 -1.74 12.74
CA ALA A 345 -10.95 -1.31 13.19
C ALA A 345 -11.65 -2.46 13.90
N ASP A 346 -12.27 -2.17 15.04
CA ASP A 346 -13.03 -3.10 15.87
C ASP A 346 -14.49 -2.65 15.94
N ALA A 347 -15.39 -3.35 15.24
CA ALA A 347 -16.82 -3.08 15.23
C ALA A 347 -17.58 -3.87 16.33
N GLY A 348 -16.91 -4.17 17.44
CA GLY A 348 -17.49 -4.78 18.63
C GLY A 348 -17.99 -6.20 18.36
N SER A 349 -19.32 -6.37 18.37
CA SER A 349 -19.97 -7.66 18.13
C SER A 349 -19.80 -8.17 16.68
N LYS A 350 -19.44 -7.28 15.76
CA LYS A 350 -19.12 -7.61 14.36
C LYS A 350 -17.65 -7.96 14.15
N GLY A 351 -16.87 -8.10 15.23
CA GLY A 351 -15.45 -8.43 15.12
C GLY A 351 -14.60 -7.26 14.66
N ALA A 352 -13.35 -7.58 14.30
CA ALA A 352 -12.33 -6.61 13.94
C ALA A 352 -11.58 -7.09 12.70
N ASP A 353 -11.17 -6.16 11.85
CA ASP A 353 -10.29 -6.45 10.71
C ASP A 353 -9.31 -5.29 10.49
N TRP A 354 -8.35 -5.50 9.61
CA TRP A 354 -7.32 -4.51 9.29
C TRP A 354 -7.64 -3.80 7.98
N ALA A 355 -7.57 -2.47 7.99
CA ALA A 355 -7.69 -1.70 6.77
C ALA A 355 -6.50 -1.99 5.86
N THR A 356 -6.77 -2.23 4.58
CA THR A 356 -5.72 -2.29 3.59
C THR A 356 -5.20 -0.87 3.33
N ALA A 357 -3.87 -0.68 3.35
CA ALA A 357 -3.27 0.54 2.83
C ALA A 357 -3.73 0.75 1.39
N THR A 358 -4.30 1.92 1.12
CA THR A 358 -4.82 2.25 -0.22
C THR A 358 -3.72 2.81 -1.10
N ALA A 359 -3.87 2.64 -2.42
CA ALA A 359 -3.03 3.33 -3.39
C ALA A 359 -3.02 4.85 -3.16
N GLU A 360 -1.93 5.49 -3.57
CA GLU A 360 -1.77 6.94 -3.46
C GLU A 360 -2.91 7.72 -4.14
N PRO A 361 -3.23 8.93 -3.66
CA PRO A 361 -4.29 9.76 -4.23
C PRO A 361 -4.15 9.95 -5.75
N ALA A 362 -5.16 9.52 -6.51
CA ALA A 362 -5.14 9.54 -7.98
C ALA A 362 -6.49 10.00 -8.55
N THR A 363 -6.49 10.44 -9.82
CA THR A 363 -7.73 10.80 -10.54
C THR A 363 -8.44 9.56 -11.10
N ARG A 364 -7.79 8.40 -11.11
CA ARG A 364 -8.39 7.12 -11.43
C ARG A 364 -8.01 6.10 -10.37
N VAL A 365 -9.00 5.56 -9.68
CA VAL A 365 -8.83 4.69 -8.52
C VAL A 365 -9.67 3.43 -8.73
N ILE A 366 -9.09 2.25 -8.45
CA ILE A 366 -9.75 0.96 -8.61
C ILE A 366 -9.81 0.26 -7.25
N VAL A 367 -11.02 0.01 -6.75
CA VAL A 367 -11.28 -0.91 -5.64
C VAL A 367 -11.50 -2.30 -6.26
N PRO A 368 -10.57 -3.25 -6.11
CA PRO A 368 -10.48 -4.36 -7.05
C PRO A 368 -11.42 -5.54 -6.79
N GLY A 369 -12.01 -5.62 -5.60
CA GLY A 369 -12.96 -6.68 -5.26
C GLY A 369 -13.76 -6.38 -3.99
N VAL A 370 -14.93 -5.78 -4.17
CA VAL A 370 -16.00 -5.76 -3.17
C VAL A 370 -16.68 -7.14 -3.19
N PRO A 371 -16.79 -7.82 -2.03
CA PRO A 371 -17.32 -9.17 -1.97
C PRO A 371 -18.83 -9.20 -2.20
N GLY A 372 -19.30 -10.25 -2.88
CA GLY A 372 -20.72 -10.57 -2.97
C GLY A 372 -21.31 -11.07 -1.66
N GLY A 373 -22.54 -11.56 -1.70
CA GLY A 373 -23.30 -12.05 -0.53
C GLY A 373 -24.10 -10.96 0.19
N GLY A 374 -24.74 -11.33 1.30
CA GLY A 374 -25.60 -10.42 2.08
C GLY A 374 -24.85 -9.56 3.09
N GLY A 375 -25.51 -8.51 3.59
CA GLY A 375 -24.97 -7.52 4.52
C GLY A 375 -24.48 -6.26 3.81
N ARG A 376 -24.19 -5.21 4.58
CA ARG A 376 -23.93 -3.88 4.05
C ARG A 376 -22.55 -3.79 3.40
N ARG A 377 -22.47 -3.18 2.22
CA ARG A 377 -21.20 -2.82 1.55
C ARG A 377 -21.17 -1.31 1.41
N THR A 378 -20.26 -0.65 2.10
CA THR A 378 -20.14 0.80 2.05
C THR A 378 -18.79 1.16 1.46
N LEU A 379 -18.80 1.81 0.30
CA LEU A 379 -17.64 2.45 -0.29
C LEU A 379 -17.39 3.79 0.42
N TYR A 380 -16.14 4.13 0.62
CA TYR A 380 -15.70 5.40 1.17
C TYR A 380 -14.81 6.09 0.14
N VAL A 381 -15.16 7.32 -0.24
CA VAL A 381 -14.39 8.10 -1.22
C VAL A 381 -13.91 9.39 -0.55
N GLY A 382 -12.60 9.52 -0.40
CA GLY A 382 -11.95 10.66 0.25
C GLY A 382 -11.32 11.62 -0.77
N VAL A 383 -11.50 12.91 -0.57
CA VAL A 383 -10.81 13.98 -1.29
C VAL A 383 -9.82 14.66 -0.34
N PRO A 384 -8.52 14.31 -0.37
CA PRO A 384 -7.54 14.96 0.50
C PRO A 384 -7.19 16.39 0.06
N GLY A 385 -7.52 16.77 -1.19
CA GLY A 385 -7.22 18.09 -1.75
C GLY A 385 -8.16 19.20 -1.26
N GLY A 386 -7.72 20.45 -1.43
CA GLY A 386 -8.48 21.65 -1.07
C GLY A 386 -9.52 22.10 -2.10
N GLN A 387 -9.96 21.24 -3.01
CA GLN A 387 -10.93 21.54 -4.05
C GLN A 387 -11.92 20.40 -4.19
N ASP A 388 -13.19 20.73 -4.44
CA ASP A 388 -14.25 19.75 -4.66
C ASP A 388 -13.95 18.87 -5.86
N ALA A 389 -14.40 17.62 -5.77
CA ALA A 389 -14.18 16.59 -6.77
C ALA A 389 -15.50 16.00 -7.23
N GLN A 390 -15.74 16.03 -8.54
CA GLN A 390 -16.75 15.19 -9.16
C GLN A 390 -16.15 13.82 -9.50
N VAL A 391 -16.76 12.75 -8.99
CA VAL A 391 -16.32 11.36 -9.10
C VAL A 391 -17.38 10.53 -9.85
N LYS A 392 -16.99 9.94 -10.98
CA LYS A 392 -17.80 8.98 -11.73
C LYS A 392 -17.55 7.57 -11.22
N ILE A 393 -18.61 6.80 -11.03
CA ILE A 393 -18.58 5.48 -10.41
C ILE A 393 -19.06 4.41 -11.40
N ARG A 394 -18.28 3.34 -11.55
CA ARG A 394 -18.66 2.16 -12.33
C ARG A 394 -18.39 0.89 -11.52
N ALA A 395 -19.38 0.01 -11.44
CA ALA A 395 -19.22 -1.33 -10.93
C ALA A 395 -18.87 -2.29 -12.09
N LEU A 396 -17.86 -3.13 -11.90
CA LEU A 396 -17.40 -4.13 -12.86
C LEU A 396 -17.73 -5.51 -12.28
N THR A 397 -18.57 -6.29 -12.95
CA THR A 397 -18.93 -7.65 -12.53
C THR A 397 -18.53 -8.68 -13.59
N ALA A 398 -18.84 -9.95 -13.35
CA ALA A 398 -18.71 -11.00 -14.34
C ALA A 398 -19.60 -10.78 -15.59
N ASP A 399 -20.71 -10.07 -15.43
CA ASP A 399 -21.67 -9.81 -16.51
C ASP A 399 -21.27 -8.60 -17.37
N GLY A 400 -20.52 -7.66 -16.79
CA GLY A 400 -20.08 -6.44 -17.46
C GLY A 400 -19.95 -5.25 -16.51
N ALA A 401 -19.61 -4.10 -17.09
CA ALA A 401 -19.53 -2.83 -16.39
C ALA A 401 -20.89 -2.11 -16.42
N PHE A 402 -21.32 -1.54 -15.29
CA PHE A 402 -22.49 -0.68 -15.20
C PHE A 402 -22.26 0.46 -14.21
N ALA A 403 -23.04 1.53 -14.32
CA ALA A 403 -23.04 2.61 -13.34
C ALA A 403 -24.15 2.33 -12.31
N PRO A 404 -23.88 2.42 -10.99
CA PRO A 404 -24.91 2.31 -9.96
C PRO A 404 -26.03 3.34 -10.18
N GLU A 405 -27.28 2.89 -10.26
CA GLU A 405 -28.42 3.77 -10.55
C GLU A 405 -28.58 4.84 -9.46
N GLY A 406 -28.68 6.10 -9.87
CA GLY A 406 -28.79 7.26 -8.96
C GLY A 406 -27.52 7.57 -8.16
N GLN A 407 -26.40 6.88 -8.44
CA GLN A 407 -25.12 7.04 -7.76
C GLN A 407 -23.94 6.93 -8.76
N ASP A 408 -24.18 7.26 -10.03
CA ASP A 408 -23.20 7.19 -11.12
C ASP A 408 -22.21 8.35 -11.10
N VAL A 409 -22.61 9.47 -10.49
CA VAL A 409 -21.76 10.64 -10.22
C VAL A 409 -21.93 11.06 -8.76
N LEU A 410 -20.81 11.28 -8.09
CA LEU A 410 -20.74 11.75 -6.72
C LEU A 410 -19.94 13.06 -6.67
N ASP A 411 -20.54 14.11 -6.12
CA ASP A 411 -19.83 15.34 -5.79
C ASP A 411 -19.30 15.23 -4.36
N VAL A 412 -17.98 15.25 -4.23
CA VAL A 412 -17.27 15.11 -2.96
C VAL A 412 -16.61 16.45 -2.62
N PRO A 413 -17.04 17.14 -1.55
CA PRO A 413 -16.41 18.38 -1.13
C PRO A 413 -14.92 18.23 -0.81
N ALA A 414 -14.18 19.33 -0.94
CA ALA A 414 -12.79 19.40 -0.54
C ALA A 414 -12.58 18.92 0.91
N ARG A 415 -11.51 18.17 1.15
CA ARG A 415 -11.12 17.69 2.49
C ARG A 415 -12.22 16.92 3.23
N THR A 416 -13.01 16.11 2.52
CA THR A 416 -14.04 15.26 3.12
C THR A 416 -13.94 13.81 2.66
N VAL A 417 -14.65 12.93 3.35
CA VAL A 417 -14.88 11.54 2.95
C VAL A 417 -16.39 11.26 2.88
N ILE A 418 -16.87 10.78 1.75
CA ILE A 418 -18.28 10.41 1.60
C ILE A 418 -18.45 8.89 1.63
N PRO A 419 -19.33 8.34 2.48
CA PRO A 419 -19.78 6.97 2.40
C PRO A 419 -20.87 6.79 1.33
N LEU A 420 -20.80 5.69 0.59
CA LEU A 420 -21.76 5.31 -0.45
C LEU A 420 -22.18 3.86 -0.26
N ASP A 421 -23.48 3.60 -0.16
CA ASP A 421 -24.02 2.25 -0.03
C ASP A 421 -24.09 1.54 -1.38
N LEU A 422 -23.37 0.42 -1.49
CA LEU A 422 -23.30 -0.42 -2.69
C LEU A 422 -24.26 -1.62 -2.64
N GLU A 423 -24.93 -1.89 -1.52
CA GLU A 423 -25.69 -3.14 -1.32
C GLU A 423 -26.77 -3.33 -2.39
N ALA A 424 -27.63 -2.33 -2.57
CA ALA A 424 -28.71 -2.38 -3.55
C ALA A 424 -28.19 -2.45 -5.00
N ALA A 425 -27.15 -1.67 -5.32
CA ALA A 425 -26.59 -1.61 -6.67
C ALA A 425 -25.90 -2.91 -7.10
N LEU A 426 -25.19 -3.58 -6.18
CA LEU A 426 -24.51 -4.83 -6.48
C LEU A 426 -25.45 -6.04 -6.47
N GLY A 427 -26.53 -5.98 -5.68
CA GLY A 427 -27.50 -7.07 -5.58
C GLY A 427 -26.87 -8.38 -5.11
N GLY A 428 -25.86 -8.29 -4.23
CA GLY A 428 -25.12 -9.43 -3.70
C GLY A 428 -24.08 -10.04 -4.65
N ARG A 429 -23.78 -9.41 -5.80
CA ARG A 429 -22.72 -9.87 -6.71
C ARG A 429 -21.36 -9.30 -6.31
N PRO A 430 -20.26 -10.07 -6.44
CA PRO A 430 -18.92 -9.52 -6.33
C PRO A 430 -18.66 -8.53 -7.47
N ALA A 431 -17.95 -7.44 -7.17
CA ALA A 431 -17.64 -6.41 -8.15
C ALA A 431 -16.34 -5.67 -7.82
N ALA A 432 -15.63 -5.19 -8.83
CA ALA A 432 -14.71 -4.07 -8.63
C ALA A 432 -15.44 -2.74 -8.80
N ILE A 433 -14.95 -1.70 -8.13
CA ILE A 433 -15.42 -0.32 -8.31
C ILE A 433 -14.32 0.49 -8.99
N GLU A 434 -14.62 0.99 -10.19
CA GLU A 434 -13.81 1.96 -10.91
C GLU A 434 -14.32 3.37 -10.59
N LEU A 435 -13.40 4.21 -10.12
CA LEU A 435 -13.65 5.62 -9.81
C LEU A 435 -12.81 6.49 -10.74
N THR A 436 -13.45 7.43 -11.44
CA THR A 436 -12.77 8.44 -12.25
C THR A 436 -13.16 9.82 -11.75
N SER A 437 -12.19 10.63 -11.37
CA SER A 437 -12.40 11.89 -10.68
C SER A 437 -11.70 13.05 -11.38
N THR A 438 -12.31 14.22 -11.25
CA THR A 438 -11.71 15.51 -11.65
C THR A 438 -10.55 15.93 -10.75
N ARG A 439 -10.43 15.35 -9.55
CA ARG A 439 -9.36 15.60 -8.57
C ARG A 439 -8.74 14.28 -8.08
N ARG A 440 -7.62 14.38 -7.36
CA ARG A 440 -7.02 13.21 -6.72
C ARG A 440 -7.89 12.76 -5.55
N ILE A 441 -8.24 11.48 -5.54
CA ILE A 441 -9.06 10.84 -4.51
C ILE A 441 -8.38 9.58 -3.99
N VAL A 442 -8.81 9.13 -2.82
CA VAL A 442 -8.52 7.81 -2.27
C VAL A 442 -9.82 7.06 -2.01
N ALA A 443 -9.76 5.73 -1.98
CA ALA A 443 -10.95 4.94 -1.72
C ALA A 443 -10.66 3.65 -0.96
N GLY A 444 -11.62 3.30 -0.10
CA GLY A 444 -11.69 2.01 0.57
C GLY A 444 -13.13 1.62 0.79
N PHE A 445 -13.38 0.49 1.42
CA PHE A 445 -14.74 0.05 1.72
C PHE A 445 -14.78 -0.83 2.96
N ALA A 446 -15.97 -0.90 3.56
CA ALA A 446 -16.30 -1.88 4.59
C ALA A 446 -17.40 -2.81 4.08
N ALA A 447 -17.22 -4.11 4.28
CA ALA A 447 -18.26 -5.11 4.18
C ALA A 447 -18.64 -5.55 5.60
N ILE A 448 -19.88 -5.27 6.00
CA ILE A 448 -20.38 -5.58 7.36
C ILE A 448 -21.51 -6.58 7.25
N GLY A 449 -21.24 -7.81 7.66
CA GLY A 449 -22.22 -8.88 7.75
C GLY A 449 -22.34 -9.40 9.19
N ALA A 450 -21.89 -10.63 9.41
CA ALA A 450 -21.63 -11.13 10.76
C ALA A 450 -20.29 -10.63 11.28
N ASP A 451 -19.27 -10.64 10.41
CA ASP A 451 -17.97 -10.06 10.66
C ASP A 451 -17.80 -8.75 9.85
N LEU A 452 -16.89 -7.89 10.32
CA LEU A 452 -16.35 -6.72 9.62
C LEU A 452 -15.21 -7.21 8.73
N ALA A 453 -15.22 -6.78 7.47
CA ALA A 453 -14.06 -6.92 6.59
C ALA A 453 -13.77 -5.59 5.87
N LEU A 454 -12.50 -5.25 5.75
CA LEU A 454 -12.06 -3.98 5.17
C LEU A 454 -11.23 -4.21 3.91
N GLY A 455 -11.49 -3.43 2.88
CA GLY A 455 -10.71 -3.44 1.64
C GLY A 455 -10.40 -2.03 1.16
N GLY A 456 -9.37 -1.93 0.32
CA GLY A 456 -8.86 -0.65 -0.18
C GLY A 456 -8.69 -0.65 -1.69
N ALA A 457 -8.59 0.53 -2.28
CA ALA A 457 -8.12 0.64 -3.65
C ALA A 457 -6.67 0.14 -3.79
N GLY A 458 -6.39 -0.56 -4.88
CA GLY A 458 -5.09 -1.17 -5.15
C GLY A 458 -4.42 -0.59 -6.39
N THR A 459 -3.17 -0.98 -6.58
CA THR A 459 -2.40 -0.74 -7.81
C THR A 459 -2.55 -1.92 -8.77
N PRO A 460 -2.33 -1.73 -10.08
CA PRO A 460 -2.32 -2.86 -11.00
C PRO A 460 -1.18 -3.81 -10.62
N LEU A 461 -1.42 -5.11 -10.80
CA LEU A 461 -0.40 -6.13 -10.73
C LEU A 461 0.56 -5.88 -11.91
N ASP A 462 1.82 -5.58 -11.61
CA ASP A 462 2.88 -5.49 -12.60
C ASP A 462 3.40 -6.89 -12.96
N GLY A 463 4.26 -6.97 -13.97
CA GLY A 463 4.76 -8.23 -14.57
C GLY A 463 5.57 -9.14 -13.64
N GLY A 464 5.45 -8.96 -12.32
CA GLY A 464 6.03 -9.78 -11.28
C GLY A 464 5.07 -10.01 -10.11
N THR A 465 4.38 -11.14 -10.16
CA THR A 465 3.90 -11.94 -9.01
C THR A 465 3.39 -11.18 -7.78
N SER A 466 2.07 -10.97 -7.66
CA SER A 466 1.47 -10.85 -6.32
C SER A 466 1.21 -12.25 -5.78
N ALA A 467 1.81 -12.53 -4.63
CA ALA A 467 1.87 -13.86 -4.05
C ALA A 467 1.07 -13.85 -2.75
N LEU A 468 -0.21 -14.20 -2.87
CA LEU A 468 -1.15 -14.20 -1.76
C LEU A 468 -0.90 -15.39 -0.83
N GLY A 469 -0.27 -15.14 0.30
CA GLY A 469 -0.34 -16.04 1.45
C GLY A 469 -1.60 -15.77 2.29
N ALA A 470 -2.51 -16.75 2.38
CA ALA A 470 -3.17 -17.17 3.62
C ALA A 470 -4.00 -18.43 3.34
N ALA A 471 -3.54 -19.54 3.92
CA ALA A 471 -4.18 -20.83 3.83
C ALA A 471 -5.49 -20.87 4.60
N PRO A 472 -6.48 -21.71 4.20
CA PRO A 472 -7.59 -22.04 5.09
C PRO A 472 -7.01 -22.52 6.43
N ALA A 473 -7.49 -21.96 7.53
CA ALA A 473 -7.22 -22.58 8.81
C ALA A 473 -7.89 -23.96 8.81
N PRO A 474 -7.20 -25.03 9.26
CA PRO A 474 -7.89 -26.26 9.58
C PRO A 474 -8.95 -25.93 10.64
N ALA A 475 -10.15 -26.46 10.42
CA ALA A 475 -11.30 -26.26 11.27
C ALA A 475 -10.96 -26.43 12.76
N ARG A 476 -11.41 -25.48 13.57
CA ARG A 476 -11.44 -25.60 15.03
C ARG A 476 -12.14 -26.90 15.45
N GLY A 477 -11.43 -27.75 16.18
CA GLY A 477 -11.99 -28.71 17.13
C GLY A 477 -12.80 -29.90 16.57
N THR A 478 -12.96 -30.91 17.42
CA THR A 478 -13.80 -32.10 17.18
C THR A 478 -15.27 -31.77 17.46
N GLY A 479 -16.10 -31.56 16.44
CA GLY A 479 -17.55 -31.35 16.62
C GLY A 479 -18.32 -30.87 15.36
N ALA A 480 -19.66 -30.83 15.45
CA ALA A 480 -20.59 -30.53 14.36
C ALA A 480 -20.78 -29.02 14.04
N GLN A 481 -20.09 -28.13 14.75
CA GLN A 481 -20.03 -26.69 14.45
C GLN A 481 -18.72 -26.35 13.71
N LYS A 482 -18.56 -26.91 12.52
CA LYS A 482 -17.45 -26.55 11.63
C LYS A 482 -17.80 -25.27 10.90
N ALA A 483 -17.25 -24.12 11.33
CA ALA A 483 -17.10 -23.01 10.40
C ALA A 483 -16.15 -23.50 9.29
N ARG A 484 -16.69 -23.81 8.11
CA ARG A 484 -15.84 -24.16 6.96
C ARG A 484 -15.36 -22.84 6.37
N GLU A 485 -14.06 -22.60 6.44
CA GLU A 485 -13.43 -21.47 5.77
C GLU A 485 -13.31 -21.79 4.28
N ALA A 486 -13.56 -20.79 3.44
CA ALA A 486 -13.28 -20.84 2.02
C ALA A 486 -12.53 -19.56 1.63
N ALA A 487 -11.63 -19.67 0.65
CA ALA A 487 -10.95 -18.54 0.09
C ALA A 487 -11.32 -18.41 -1.39
N SER A 488 -11.49 -17.19 -1.86
CA SER A 488 -11.64 -16.87 -3.28
C SER A 488 -10.71 -15.75 -3.68
N LEU A 489 -10.34 -15.76 -4.95
CA LEU A 489 -9.56 -14.73 -5.61
C LEU A 489 -10.45 -14.01 -6.61
N VAL A 490 -10.61 -12.71 -6.42
CA VAL A 490 -11.35 -11.82 -7.33
C VAL A 490 -10.34 -11.05 -8.16
N LEU A 491 -10.37 -11.23 -9.47
CA LEU A 491 -9.47 -10.56 -10.42
C LEU A 491 -10.25 -9.69 -11.40
N THR A 492 -9.74 -8.49 -11.64
CA THR A 492 -10.44 -7.46 -12.43
C THR A 492 -9.52 -6.88 -13.50
N ALA A 493 -10.04 -6.78 -14.73
CA ALA A 493 -9.39 -6.10 -15.84
C ALA A 493 -10.25 -4.91 -16.29
N PRO A 494 -10.04 -3.69 -15.78
CA PRO A 494 -11.02 -2.61 -15.90
C PRO A 494 -11.13 -1.99 -17.30
N GLY A 495 -10.15 -2.21 -18.18
CA GLY A 495 -10.10 -1.60 -19.51
C GLY A 495 -9.82 -2.62 -20.61
N LYS A 496 -8.58 -3.08 -20.73
CA LYS A 496 -8.16 -4.10 -21.71
C LYS A 496 -8.27 -5.49 -21.07
N ALA A 497 -8.71 -6.49 -21.85
CA ALA A 497 -8.73 -7.88 -21.41
C ALA A 497 -7.33 -8.36 -20.99
N ALA A 498 -7.28 -9.32 -20.07
CA ALA A 498 -6.04 -9.84 -19.52
C ALA A 498 -6.10 -11.36 -19.40
N THR A 499 -4.95 -12.01 -19.54
CA THR A 499 -4.78 -13.41 -19.21
C THR A 499 -3.77 -13.49 -18.10
N VAL A 500 -4.14 -14.16 -17.01
CA VAL A 500 -3.27 -14.34 -15.85
C VAL A 500 -2.96 -15.80 -15.65
N ARG A 501 -1.74 -16.09 -15.22
CA ARG A 501 -1.34 -17.40 -14.74
C ARG A 501 -1.46 -17.41 -13.22
N VAL A 502 -2.31 -18.28 -12.70
CA VAL A 502 -2.51 -18.51 -11.26
C VAL A 502 -1.79 -19.79 -10.89
N VAL A 503 -0.77 -19.68 -10.03
CA VAL A 503 0.04 -20.81 -9.57
C VAL A 503 -0.29 -21.08 -8.10
N PRO A 504 -0.90 -22.23 -7.76
CA PRO A 504 -1.08 -22.60 -6.36
C PRO A 504 0.27 -22.84 -5.70
N LEU A 505 0.43 -22.37 -4.47
CA LEU A 505 1.62 -22.57 -3.67
C LEU A 505 1.24 -23.37 -2.43
N THR A 506 1.98 -24.43 -2.15
CA THR A 506 1.89 -25.30 -0.97
C THR A 506 3.24 -25.36 -0.26
N ASP A 507 3.26 -25.98 0.91
CA ASP A 507 4.49 -26.35 1.62
C ASP A 507 5.42 -27.25 0.78
N SER A 508 4.84 -28.06 -0.11
CA SER A 508 5.57 -28.88 -1.08
C SER A 508 6.08 -28.12 -2.32
N GLY A 509 5.79 -26.81 -2.43
CA GLY A 509 6.25 -25.95 -3.53
C GLY A 509 5.13 -25.43 -4.43
N ALA A 510 5.50 -24.98 -5.63
CA ALA A 510 4.55 -24.50 -6.63
C ALA A 510 3.84 -25.67 -7.32
N GLY A 511 2.51 -25.66 -7.34
CA GLY A 511 1.69 -26.63 -8.05
C GLY A 511 1.44 -26.25 -9.52
N THR A 512 0.53 -26.98 -10.15
CA THR A 512 0.20 -26.78 -11.57
C THR A 512 -0.47 -25.43 -11.80
N ALA A 513 0.14 -24.62 -12.66
CA ALA A 513 -0.39 -23.33 -13.04
C ALA A 513 -1.68 -23.45 -13.88
N THR A 514 -2.65 -22.59 -13.61
CA THR A 514 -3.88 -22.45 -14.40
C THR A 514 -3.93 -21.06 -15.02
N GLU A 515 -4.27 -20.98 -16.31
CA GLU A 515 -4.49 -19.69 -16.96
C GLU A 515 -5.95 -19.29 -16.82
N VAL A 516 -6.18 -18.03 -16.44
CA VAL A 516 -7.50 -17.45 -16.26
C VAL A 516 -7.61 -16.23 -17.17
N GLU A 517 -8.64 -16.24 -18.00
CA GLU A 517 -8.99 -15.11 -18.85
C GLU A 517 -9.93 -14.16 -18.10
N ILE A 518 -9.61 -12.87 -18.17
CA ILE A 518 -10.40 -11.80 -17.57
C ILE A 518 -10.81 -10.87 -18.71
N PRO A 519 -12.09 -10.89 -19.12
CA PRO A 519 -12.56 -10.00 -20.17
C PRO A 519 -12.43 -8.52 -19.78
N ALA A 520 -12.32 -7.67 -20.81
CA ALA A 520 -12.29 -6.22 -20.65
C ALA A 520 -13.52 -5.68 -19.88
N GLY A 521 -13.28 -4.85 -18.87
CA GLY A 521 -14.32 -4.23 -18.05
C GLY A 521 -15.07 -5.22 -17.15
N ARG A 522 -14.43 -6.34 -16.79
CA ARG A 522 -15.06 -7.41 -16.00
C ARG A 522 -14.21 -7.85 -14.81
N THR A 523 -14.89 -8.57 -13.93
CA THR A 523 -14.34 -9.21 -12.75
C THR A 523 -14.64 -10.72 -12.80
N VAL A 524 -13.65 -11.54 -12.44
CA VAL A 524 -13.75 -13.00 -12.36
C VAL A 524 -13.41 -13.43 -10.94
N GLU A 525 -14.26 -14.27 -10.34
CA GLU A 525 -14.01 -14.88 -9.04
C GLU A 525 -13.59 -16.34 -9.21
N ILE A 526 -12.50 -16.74 -8.55
CA ILE A 526 -11.89 -18.05 -8.64
C ILE A 526 -11.82 -18.63 -7.22
N PRO A 527 -12.44 -19.79 -6.94
CA PRO A 527 -12.25 -20.46 -5.66
C PRO A 527 -10.79 -20.90 -5.49
N LEU A 528 -10.26 -20.79 -4.28
CA LEU A 528 -8.90 -21.20 -3.95
C LEU A 528 -8.90 -22.48 -3.12
N ASP A 529 -8.30 -23.52 -3.68
CA ASP A 529 -8.11 -24.82 -3.01
C ASP A 529 -6.68 -24.99 -2.45
N ALA A 530 -5.83 -23.96 -2.60
CA ALA A 530 -4.44 -23.95 -2.17
C ALA A 530 -4.22 -22.96 -1.02
N PRO A 531 -3.20 -23.19 -0.18
CA PRO A 531 -2.92 -22.33 0.96
C PRO A 531 -2.41 -20.94 0.55
N ALA A 532 -1.83 -20.83 -0.63
CA ALA A 532 -1.43 -19.57 -1.22
C ALA A 532 -1.51 -19.66 -2.74
N VAL A 533 -1.52 -18.51 -3.41
CA VAL A 533 -1.46 -18.42 -4.87
C VAL A 533 -0.54 -17.32 -5.32
N ARG A 534 0.12 -17.53 -6.46
CA ARG A 534 0.88 -16.53 -7.17
C ARG A 534 0.15 -16.14 -8.45
N VAL A 535 -0.12 -14.87 -8.64
CA VAL A 535 -0.86 -14.33 -9.78
C VAL A 535 0.09 -13.58 -10.69
N ILE A 536 0.21 -14.02 -11.95
CA ILE A 536 1.16 -13.49 -12.94
C ILE A 536 0.39 -13.03 -14.18
N PRO A 537 0.22 -11.73 -14.43
CA PRO A 537 -0.28 -11.24 -15.71
C PRO A 537 0.66 -11.63 -16.86
N LEU A 538 0.12 -12.24 -17.92
CA LEU A 538 0.91 -12.66 -19.08
C LEU A 538 1.21 -11.48 -20.03
N PRO A 539 2.31 -11.55 -20.81
CA PRO A 539 2.60 -10.55 -21.84
C PRO A 539 1.41 -10.28 -22.76
N GLY A 540 1.16 -9.00 -23.04
CA GLY A 540 0.01 -8.57 -23.85
C GLY A 540 -1.28 -8.34 -23.06
N SER A 541 -1.35 -8.71 -21.78
CA SER A 541 -2.51 -8.45 -20.91
C SER A 541 -2.72 -6.96 -20.64
N GLY A 542 -3.98 -6.57 -20.38
CA GLY A 542 -4.30 -5.30 -19.74
C GLY A 542 -3.89 -5.26 -18.26
N PRO A 543 -3.94 -4.08 -17.61
CA PRO A 543 -3.73 -3.98 -16.17
C PRO A 543 -4.72 -4.86 -15.41
N VAL A 544 -4.22 -5.72 -14.53
CA VAL A 544 -5.04 -6.58 -13.68
C VAL A 544 -4.97 -6.04 -12.26
N TYR A 545 -6.07 -6.14 -11.53
CA TYR A 545 -6.11 -5.89 -10.09
C TYR A 545 -6.72 -7.10 -9.40
N GLY A 546 -6.39 -7.31 -8.12
CA GLY A 546 -6.90 -8.47 -7.40
C GLY A 546 -7.34 -8.17 -5.97
N THR A 547 -8.19 -9.04 -5.44
CA THR A 547 -8.52 -9.13 -4.02
C THR A 547 -8.66 -10.59 -3.60
N ARG A 548 -8.12 -10.95 -2.45
CA ARG A 548 -8.43 -12.22 -1.78
C ARG A 548 -9.57 -12.00 -0.80
N ILE A 549 -10.56 -12.88 -0.82
CA ILE A 549 -11.66 -12.90 0.13
C ILE A 549 -11.58 -14.20 0.91
N ILE A 550 -11.68 -14.13 2.24
CA ILE A 550 -11.89 -15.30 3.09
C ILE A 550 -13.32 -15.22 3.61
N THR A 551 -14.08 -16.29 3.39
CA THR A 551 -15.41 -16.47 3.93
C THR A 551 -15.43 -17.57 4.99
N THR A 552 -16.33 -17.45 5.95
CA THR A 552 -16.67 -18.53 6.88
C THR A 552 -18.09 -18.99 6.61
N ARG A 553 -18.31 -20.30 6.67
CA ARG A 553 -19.64 -20.89 6.55
C ARG A 553 -20.12 -21.42 7.90
N THR A 554 -21.13 -20.78 8.47
CA THR A 554 -21.80 -21.24 9.69
C THR A 554 -23.21 -21.73 9.35
N GLY A 555 -23.40 -23.05 9.33
CA GLY A 555 -24.64 -23.66 8.83
C GLY A 555 -24.81 -23.46 7.32
N GLN A 556 -25.93 -22.86 6.91
CA GLN A 556 -26.22 -22.52 5.50
C GLN A 556 -25.79 -21.09 5.12
N ARG A 557 -25.23 -20.30 6.06
CA ARG A 557 -24.85 -18.91 5.81
C ARG A 557 -23.35 -18.82 5.56
N GLU A 558 -23.00 -18.24 4.43
CA GLU A 558 -21.63 -17.84 4.09
C GLU A 558 -21.44 -16.35 4.36
N GLN A 559 -20.35 -16.00 5.02
CA GLN A 559 -20.09 -14.68 5.56
C GLN A 559 -18.66 -14.28 5.25
N VAL A 560 -18.46 -13.05 4.80
CA VAL A 560 -17.11 -12.51 4.59
C VAL A 560 -16.48 -12.31 5.96
N ALA A 561 -15.28 -12.87 6.13
CA ALA A 561 -14.54 -12.78 7.38
C ALA A 561 -13.42 -11.74 7.27
N THR A 562 -12.63 -11.75 6.19
CA THR A 562 -11.57 -10.76 5.95
C THR A 562 -11.27 -10.63 4.47
N ILE A 563 -10.76 -9.46 4.07
CA ILE A 563 -10.46 -9.09 2.68
C ILE A 563 -9.01 -8.62 2.62
N ARG A 564 -8.30 -8.96 1.54
CA ARG A 564 -6.96 -8.47 1.28
C ARG A 564 -6.84 -8.01 -0.17
N THR A 565 -6.71 -6.70 -0.39
CA THR A 565 -6.32 -6.17 -1.70
C THR A 565 -4.91 -6.64 -2.03
N LEU A 566 -4.70 -7.09 -3.27
CA LEU A 566 -3.39 -7.54 -3.74
C LEU A 566 -2.53 -6.29 -3.97
N ALA A 567 -1.32 -6.31 -3.42
CA ALA A 567 -0.31 -5.30 -3.69
C ALA A 567 0.70 -5.85 -4.69
N ALA A 568 1.21 -4.98 -5.57
CA ALA A 568 2.35 -5.33 -6.42
C ALA A 568 3.56 -5.59 -5.52
N ALA A 569 4.21 -6.75 -5.68
CA ALA A 569 5.43 -7.11 -4.97
C ALA A 569 6.55 -7.16 -6.01
N PRO A 570 7.44 -6.13 -6.07
CA PRO A 570 8.35 -5.99 -7.19
C PRO A 570 9.31 -7.17 -7.29
N LEU A 571 9.40 -7.76 -8.48
CA LEU A 571 10.46 -8.71 -8.81
C LEU A 571 11.74 -8.02 -9.26
N THR A 572 11.59 -6.85 -9.88
CA THR A 572 12.69 -6.07 -10.43
C THR A 572 12.55 -4.62 -10.07
N VAL A 573 13.67 -3.93 -9.91
CA VAL A 573 13.74 -2.48 -9.77
C VAL A 573 14.46 -1.92 -10.99
N THR A 574 13.92 -0.83 -11.54
CA THR A 574 14.61 -0.07 -12.58
C THR A 574 15.62 0.86 -11.92
N LEU A 575 16.90 0.63 -12.19
CA LEU A 575 17.96 1.53 -11.77
C LEU A 575 18.06 2.70 -12.76
N PRO A 576 18.29 3.93 -12.27
CA PRO A 576 18.58 5.05 -13.15
C PRO A 576 19.86 4.73 -13.94
N PRO A 577 19.98 5.22 -15.17
CA PRO A 577 21.23 5.06 -15.88
C PRO A 577 22.35 5.78 -15.14
N VAL A 578 23.45 5.07 -14.88
CA VAL A 578 24.66 5.65 -14.29
C VAL A 578 25.70 5.72 -15.39
N SER A 579 26.21 6.92 -15.67
CA SER A 579 27.41 7.10 -16.48
C SER A 579 28.63 7.26 -15.57
N ASP A 580 29.71 6.54 -15.84
CA ASP A 580 31.01 6.78 -15.22
C ASP A 580 31.51 8.19 -15.59
N SER A 581 31.31 9.16 -14.69
CA SER A 581 31.78 10.54 -14.86
C SER A 581 33.25 10.68 -14.43
N LEU A 582 34.13 9.88 -15.00
CA LEU A 582 35.59 10.03 -14.86
C LEU A 582 36.29 9.94 -16.22
N THR A 583 35.83 10.74 -17.17
CA THR A 583 36.67 11.21 -18.29
C THR A 583 36.85 12.71 -18.17
N SER A 584 37.52 13.14 -17.09
CA SER A 584 38.16 14.46 -17.10
C SER A 584 39.30 14.39 -18.12
N VAL A 585 39.03 14.87 -19.33
CA VAL A 585 40.09 15.31 -20.24
C VAL A 585 40.80 16.45 -19.52
N VAL A 586 41.98 16.17 -18.98
CA VAL A 586 42.91 17.22 -18.54
C VAL A 586 43.38 17.93 -19.81
N PRO A 587 43.34 19.28 -19.85
CA PRO A 587 43.66 20.07 -21.04
C PRO A 587 45.07 19.85 -21.58
#